data_AF-A0A498MRE1-F1
#
_entry.id   AF-A0A498MRE1-F1
#
_cell.length_a   1.000
_cell.length_b   1.000
_cell.length_c   1.000
_cell.angle_alpha   90.00
_cell.angle_beta   90.00
_cell.angle_gamma   90.00
#
_symmetry.space_group_name_H-M   'P 1'
#
loop_
_entity.id
_entity.type
_entity.pdbx_description
1 polymer ?
#
loop_
_entity_poly.entity_id
_entity_poly.type
_entity_poly.pdbx_seq_one_letter_code
_entity_poly.pdbx_strand_id
1 'polypeptide(L)'
;MLRSEFKELVGRVVVQHFTAFKQFSNVLLWHIPHMYSDVMAQKTEITPLGLLEVDEKVSADMVKAVQYINQRYVPYTSDLENGNNISKPVVHVILSGDQLTKQNADAAIRAKANEDSSFERMEGLVPVTADFHCSMNFNDVIFKRFYSPSSQCDFGSFFHLRNVVHRTNVTKSALGDNYRPCNTFIQDVLDASIIAVVLHHFSLHTQDDMPVSMPTSFLSNEEKQDWFDEQILNIVDTYILNESPEFHNMLQGNLQSPPQSTAVPQPIVCQMPRCSHPPFKT
;
A
#
# COMPACT_ATOMS: atom_id res chain seq x y z
N MET A 1 -15.36 -2.85 -10.54
CA MET A 1 -14.10 -3.42 -10.02
C MET A 1 -13.94 -3.08 -8.54
N LEU A 2 -13.85 -1.79 -8.18
CA LEU A 2 -13.65 -1.39 -6.78
C LEU A 2 -14.76 -1.84 -5.80
N ARG A 3 -16.04 -1.74 -6.19
CA ARG A 3 -17.19 -2.15 -5.35
C ARG A 3 -17.18 -3.65 -5.00
N SER A 4 -16.91 -4.51 -5.99
CA SER A 4 -16.84 -5.95 -5.78
C SER A 4 -15.66 -6.36 -4.91
N GLU A 5 -14.54 -5.64 -4.99
CA GLU A 5 -13.36 -5.91 -4.16
C GLU A 5 -13.62 -5.48 -2.70
N PHE A 6 -14.23 -4.32 -2.47
CA PHE A 6 -14.65 -3.90 -1.13
C PHE A 6 -15.61 -4.89 -0.49
N LYS A 7 -16.54 -5.45 -1.27
CA LYS A 7 -17.44 -6.52 -0.79
C LYS A 7 -16.65 -7.70 -0.23
N GLU A 8 -15.68 -8.21 -0.99
CA GLU A 8 -14.86 -9.35 -0.50
C GLU A 8 -14.05 -8.98 0.74
N LEU A 9 -13.46 -7.78 0.78
CA LEU A 9 -12.67 -7.32 1.93
C LEU A 9 -13.52 -7.17 3.21
N VAL A 10 -14.67 -6.52 3.11
CA VAL A 10 -15.61 -6.37 4.23
C VAL A 10 -16.16 -7.74 4.66
N GLY A 11 -16.51 -8.58 3.70
CA GLY A 11 -17.00 -9.94 3.95
C GLY A 11 -16.03 -10.77 4.80
N ARG A 12 -14.72 -10.65 4.56
CA ARG A 12 -13.68 -11.34 5.36
C ARG A 12 -13.72 -10.93 6.83
N VAL A 13 -13.80 -9.63 7.10
CA VAL A 13 -13.88 -9.13 8.48
C VAL A 13 -15.16 -9.63 9.15
N VAL A 14 -16.30 -9.58 8.45
CA VAL A 14 -17.58 -10.07 9.00
C VAL A 14 -17.51 -11.55 9.36
N VAL A 15 -17.00 -12.40 8.46
CA VAL A 15 -16.89 -13.85 8.68
C VAL A 15 -15.88 -14.18 9.79
N GLN A 16 -14.79 -13.41 9.91
CA GLN A 16 -13.78 -13.62 10.94
C GLN A 16 -14.29 -13.28 12.34
N HIS A 17 -15.06 -12.19 12.46
CA HIS A 17 -15.43 -11.63 13.76
C HIS A 17 -16.83 -12.02 14.26
N PHE A 18 -17.80 -12.28 13.38
CA PHE A 18 -19.16 -12.58 13.82
C PHE A 18 -19.49 -14.07 13.77
N THR A 19 -19.95 -14.62 14.90
CA THR A 19 -20.25 -16.05 15.04
C THR A 19 -21.34 -16.50 14.06
N ALA A 20 -22.40 -15.70 13.90
CA ALA A 20 -23.51 -15.97 12.97
C ALA A 20 -23.06 -16.12 11.51
N PHE A 21 -22.01 -15.41 11.11
CA PHE A 21 -21.55 -15.33 9.73
C PHE A 21 -20.40 -16.30 9.40
N LYS A 22 -19.85 -17.02 10.38
CA LYS A 22 -18.82 -18.06 10.12
C LYS A 22 -19.25 -19.11 9.12
N GLN A 23 -20.56 -19.36 9.04
CA GLN A 23 -21.12 -20.27 8.04
C GLN A 23 -20.78 -19.83 6.60
N PHE A 24 -20.64 -18.55 6.29
CA PHE A 24 -20.34 -18.06 4.93
C PHE A 24 -18.87 -18.23 4.51
N SER A 25 -18.00 -18.72 5.39
CA SER A 25 -16.57 -18.93 5.09
C SER A 25 -16.29 -19.81 3.86
N ASN A 26 -17.22 -20.72 3.52
CA ASN A 26 -17.09 -21.62 2.37
C ASN A 26 -17.54 -21.01 1.04
N VAL A 27 -18.27 -19.89 1.06
CA VAL A 27 -18.75 -19.18 -0.13
C VAL A 27 -18.02 -17.85 -0.37
N LEU A 28 -17.28 -17.36 0.64
CA LEU A 28 -16.51 -16.14 0.57
C LEU A 28 -15.19 -16.32 -0.19
N LEU A 29 -14.81 -15.31 -1.00
CA LEU A 29 -13.56 -15.29 -1.73
C LEU A 29 -12.41 -14.70 -0.90
N TRP A 30 -11.53 -15.57 -0.40
CA TRP A 30 -10.36 -15.18 0.40
C TRP A 30 -9.22 -14.58 -0.40
N HIS A 31 -9.10 -14.95 -1.68
CA HIS A 31 -8.08 -14.45 -2.58
C HIS A 31 -8.76 -13.87 -3.81
N ILE A 32 -8.62 -12.57 -4.04
CA ILE A 32 -9.18 -11.92 -5.24
C ILE A 32 -8.36 -12.44 -6.43
N PRO A 33 -8.97 -13.17 -7.38
CA PRO A 33 -8.25 -13.74 -8.49
C PRO A 33 -7.72 -12.63 -9.38
N HIS A 34 -6.48 -12.78 -9.80
CA HIS A 34 -5.82 -11.98 -10.82
C HIS A 34 -5.14 -12.92 -11.81
N MET A 35 -4.70 -12.39 -12.94
CA MET A 35 -4.14 -13.17 -14.06
C MET A 35 -2.93 -14.05 -13.71
N TYR A 36 -2.33 -13.88 -12.53
CA TYR A 36 -1.16 -14.63 -12.06
C TYR A 36 -1.41 -15.36 -10.74
N SER A 37 -2.67 -15.55 -10.31
CA SER A 37 -2.97 -16.15 -9.01
C SER A 37 -2.40 -17.56 -8.86
N ASP A 38 -2.44 -18.37 -9.94
CA ASP A 38 -1.88 -19.73 -9.92
C ASP A 38 -0.36 -19.72 -9.70
N VAL A 39 0.33 -18.68 -10.20
CA VAL A 39 1.78 -18.51 -10.04
C VAL A 39 2.10 -17.97 -8.65
N MET A 40 1.36 -16.95 -8.20
CA MET A 40 1.58 -16.32 -6.88
C MET A 40 1.17 -17.20 -5.70
N ALA A 41 0.30 -18.19 -5.92
CA ALA A 41 -0.05 -19.19 -4.91
C ALA A 41 1.06 -20.22 -4.64
N GLN A 42 2.06 -20.32 -5.54
CA GLN A 42 3.17 -21.24 -5.35
C GLN A 42 4.08 -20.75 -4.23
N LYS A 43 4.64 -21.69 -3.47
CA LYS A 43 5.57 -21.38 -2.38
C LYS A 43 6.81 -20.70 -2.94
N THR A 44 7.10 -19.49 -2.49
CA THR A 44 8.34 -18.79 -2.83
C THR A 44 9.55 -19.53 -2.27
N GLU A 45 10.56 -19.74 -3.12
CA GLU A 45 11.89 -20.17 -2.71
C GLU A 45 12.75 -18.92 -2.48
N ILE A 46 13.38 -18.84 -1.30
CA ILE A 46 14.25 -17.73 -0.93
C ILE A 46 15.65 -18.27 -0.76
N THR A 47 16.57 -17.82 -1.61
CA THR A 47 17.97 -18.26 -1.60
C THR A 47 18.88 -17.06 -1.33
N PRO A 48 19.71 -17.09 -0.27
CA PRO A 48 20.66 -16.02 -0.01
C PRO A 48 21.74 -16.00 -1.11
N LEU A 49 21.92 -14.85 -1.76
CA LEU A 49 22.87 -14.69 -2.87
C LEU A 49 24.30 -14.35 -2.43
N GLY A 50 24.54 -14.26 -1.11
CA GLY A 50 25.82 -13.87 -0.51
C GLY A 50 25.96 -12.35 -0.30
N LEU A 51 27.13 -11.94 0.17
CA LEU A 51 27.50 -10.54 0.37
C LEU A 51 28.52 -10.14 -0.70
N LEU A 52 28.31 -8.98 -1.32
CA LEU A 52 29.30 -8.35 -2.17
C LEU A 52 29.95 -7.22 -1.37
N GLU A 53 31.28 -7.16 -1.37
CA GLU A 53 32.05 -6.10 -0.72
C GLU A 53 32.10 -4.84 -1.58
N VAL A 54 30.93 -4.25 -1.82
CA VAL A 54 30.71 -3.09 -2.70
C VAL A 54 29.74 -2.12 -2.02
N ASP A 55 29.98 -0.82 -2.15
CA ASP A 55 29.06 0.22 -1.65
C ASP A 55 28.14 0.71 -2.76
N GLU A 56 26.83 0.52 -2.57
CA GLU A 56 25.79 0.96 -3.50
C GLU A 56 25.82 2.47 -3.78
N LYS A 57 26.33 3.27 -2.82
CA LYS A 57 26.44 4.73 -2.95
C LYS A 57 27.59 5.16 -3.86
N VAL A 58 28.58 4.29 -4.06
CA VAL A 58 29.73 4.56 -4.90
C VAL A 58 29.41 4.05 -6.30
N SER A 59 29.28 4.94 -7.27
CA SER A 59 28.83 4.59 -8.63
C SER A 59 29.67 3.48 -9.28
N ALA A 60 30.99 3.49 -9.09
CA ALA A 60 31.87 2.45 -9.62
C ALA A 60 31.59 1.07 -8.99
N ASP A 61 31.24 1.04 -7.71
CA ASP A 61 30.93 -0.19 -6.98
C ASP A 61 29.51 -0.66 -7.29
N MET A 62 28.56 0.25 -7.51
CA MET A 62 27.25 -0.10 -8.02
C MET A 62 27.32 -0.73 -9.42
N VAL A 63 28.17 -0.22 -10.32
CA VAL A 63 28.41 -0.86 -11.62
C VAL A 63 28.93 -2.29 -11.44
N LYS A 64 29.89 -2.51 -10.52
CA LYS A 64 30.37 -3.88 -10.23
C LYS A 64 29.26 -4.77 -9.68
N ALA A 65 28.42 -4.26 -8.78
CA ALA A 65 27.30 -5.00 -8.19
C ALA A 65 26.29 -5.44 -9.26
N VAL A 66 25.83 -4.49 -10.08
CA VAL A 66 24.86 -4.75 -11.16
C VAL A 66 25.46 -5.68 -12.21
N GLN A 67 26.74 -5.48 -12.57
CA GLN A 67 27.45 -6.36 -13.50
C GLN A 67 27.57 -7.78 -12.96
N TYR A 68 27.93 -7.96 -11.69
CA TYR A 68 27.97 -9.27 -11.05
C TYR A 68 26.62 -9.98 -11.12
N ILE A 69 25.54 -9.26 -10.78
CA ILE A 69 24.18 -9.80 -10.81
C ILE A 69 23.79 -10.21 -12.24
N ASN A 70 24.07 -9.35 -13.22
CA ASN A 70 23.77 -9.60 -14.63
C ASN A 70 24.48 -10.85 -15.15
N GLN A 71 25.78 -10.98 -14.85
CA GLN A 71 26.61 -12.10 -15.29
C GLN A 71 26.21 -13.44 -14.66
N ARG A 72 25.73 -13.42 -13.40
CA ARG A 72 25.49 -14.62 -12.61
C ARG A 72 24.06 -15.13 -12.71
N TYR A 73 23.08 -14.22 -12.81
CA TYR A 73 21.67 -14.54 -12.60
C TYR A 73 20.78 -14.24 -13.79
N VAL A 74 21.23 -13.47 -14.78
CA VAL A 74 20.44 -13.28 -16.00
C VAL A 74 20.84 -14.36 -17.02
N PRO A 75 19.89 -15.20 -17.47
CA PRO A 75 20.18 -16.16 -18.52
C PRO A 75 20.30 -15.46 -19.87
N TYR A 76 21.39 -15.74 -20.58
CA TYR A 76 21.65 -15.25 -21.94
C TYR A 76 21.71 -16.41 -22.93
N THR A 77 21.18 -16.21 -24.13
CA THR A 77 21.52 -17.07 -25.28
C THR A 77 22.89 -16.67 -25.83
N SER A 78 23.54 -17.60 -26.52
CA SER A 78 24.73 -17.33 -27.32
C SER A 78 24.42 -17.69 -28.76
N ASP A 79 23.97 -16.70 -29.54
CA ASP A 79 23.62 -16.89 -30.94
C ASP A 79 24.71 -16.31 -31.83
N LEU A 80 24.92 -16.91 -33.00
CA LEU A 80 25.81 -16.37 -34.04
C LEU A 80 24.97 -15.58 -35.04
N GLU A 81 25.06 -14.26 -35.00
CA GLU A 81 24.50 -13.39 -36.03
C GLU A 81 25.65 -12.73 -36.80
N ASN A 82 25.70 -12.94 -38.12
CA ASN A 82 26.74 -12.41 -39.01
C ASN A 82 28.20 -12.78 -38.60
N GLY A 83 28.39 -13.94 -37.97
CA GLY A 83 29.71 -14.40 -37.52
C GLY A 83 30.17 -13.81 -36.19
N ASN A 84 29.37 -12.94 -35.57
CA ASN A 84 29.60 -12.42 -34.23
C ASN A 84 28.72 -13.14 -33.21
N ASN A 85 29.28 -13.44 -32.04
CA ASN A 85 28.49 -13.93 -30.91
C ASN A 85 27.64 -12.78 -30.38
N ILE A 86 26.33 -12.90 -30.52
CA ILE A 86 25.36 -12.00 -29.91
C ILE A 86 24.74 -12.72 -28.71
N SER A 87 24.95 -12.12 -27.55
CA SER A 87 24.27 -12.50 -26.32
C SER A 87 22.96 -11.73 -26.22
N LYS A 88 21.81 -12.41 -26.09
CA LYS A 88 20.51 -11.77 -25.80
C LYS A 88 19.92 -12.35 -24.51
N PRO A 89 19.32 -11.54 -23.63
CA PRO A 89 18.69 -12.06 -22.42
C PRO A 89 17.48 -12.92 -22.80
N VAL A 90 17.40 -14.12 -22.23
CA VAL A 90 16.27 -15.05 -22.43
C VAL A 90 15.03 -14.52 -21.71
N VAL A 91 15.24 -13.95 -20.52
CA VAL A 91 14.23 -13.32 -19.69
C VAL A 91 14.84 -12.14 -18.97
N HIS A 92 14.04 -11.11 -18.74
CA HIS A 92 14.43 -10.00 -17.88
C HIS A 92 14.30 -10.38 -16.41
N VAL A 93 15.33 -10.10 -15.63
CA VAL A 93 15.35 -10.33 -14.18
C VAL A 93 15.07 -9.01 -13.47
N ILE A 94 14.12 -9.05 -12.54
CA ILE A 94 13.74 -7.89 -11.74
C ILE A 94 14.79 -7.67 -10.65
N LEU A 95 15.35 -6.47 -10.61
CA LEU A 95 16.23 -6.01 -9.53
C LEU A 95 15.46 -5.03 -8.64
N SER A 96 14.90 -5.53 -7.54
CA SER A 96 14.08 -4.73 -6.63
C SER A 96 14.91 -4.17 -5.47
N GLY A 97 14.75 -2.88 -5.18
CA GLY A 97 15.39 -2.20 -4.03
C GLY A 97 14.59 -0.98 -3.59
N ASP A 98 15.12 -0.18 -2.67
CA ASP A 98 14.47 1.10 -2.37
C ASP A 98 14.60 2.09 -3.56
N GLN A 99 14.01 3.28 -3.42
CA GLN A 99 14.02 4.28 -4.49
C GLN A 99 15.44 4.72 -4.87
N LEU A 100 16.35 4.78 -3.90
CA LEU A 100 17.73 5.18 -4.13
C LEU A 100 18.52 4.04 -4.78
N THR A 101 18.33 2.80 -4.33
CA THR A 101 18.90 1.60 -4.97
C THR A 101 18.50 1.50 -6.43
N LYS A 102 17.22 1.72 -6.75
CA LYS A 102 16.76 1.74 -8.13
C LYS A 102 17.49 2.83 -8.93
N GLN A 103 17.57 4.06 -8.41
CA GLN A 103 18.23 5.17 -9.12
C GLN A 103 19.71 4.88 -9.38
N ASN A 104 20.40 4.30 -8.39
CA ASN A 104 21.80 3.91 -8.50
C ASN A 104 21.99 2.78 -9.52
N ALA A 105 21.10 1.77 -9.52
CA ALA A 105 21.11 0.69 -10.50
C ALA A 105 20.84 1.20 -11.92
N ASP A 106 19.85 2.06 -12.10
CA ASP A 106 19.54 2.71 -13.38
C ASP A 106 20.75 3.50 -13.90
N ALA A 107 21.43 4.26 -13.03
CA ALA A 107 22.62 5.01 -13.40
C ALA A 107 23.77 4.09 -13.81
N ALA A 108 23.98 2.98 -13.10
CA ALA A 108 24.98 1.96 -13.44
C ALA A 108 24.72 1.30 -14.80
N ILE A 109 23.46 0.94 -15.11
CA ILE A 109 23.07 0.40 -16.43
C ILE A 109 23.29 1.43 -17.52
N ARG A 110 22.86 2.68 -17.33
CA ARG A 110 23.08 3.76 -18.30
C ARG A 110 24.56 4.04 -18.56
N ALA A 111 25.43 3.91 -17.55
CA ALA A 111 26.86 4.07 -17.72
C ALA A 111 27.48 3.04 -18.69
N LYS A 112 26.79 1.90 -18.88
CA LYS A 112 27.15 0.84 -19.81
C LYS A 112 26.37 0.85 -21.11
N ALA A 113 25.55 1.86 -21.39
CA ALA A 113 24.66 1.89 -22.56
C ALA A 113 25.40 1.87 -23.93
N ASN A 114 26.68 2.24 -23.97
CA ASN A 114 27.49 2.30 -25.19
C ASN A 114 28.32 1.02 -25.44
N GLU A 115 28.17 -0.02 -24.63
CA GLU A 115 28.89 -1.29 -24.85
C GLU A 115 28.32 -2.06 -26.05
N ASP A 116 29.14 -2.90 -26.66
CA ASP A 116 28.83 -3.53 -27.95
C ASP A 116 27.75 -4.62 -27.82
N SER A 117 27.73 -5.36 -26.71
CA SER A 117 26.79 -6.46 -26.50
C SER A 117 25.68 -6.14 -25.47
N SER A 118 24.50 -6.75 -25.64
CA SER A 118 23.40 -6.67 -24.65
C SER A 118 23.82 -7.17 -23.26
N PHE A 119 24.77 -8.11 -23.22
CA PHE A 119 25.36 -8.61 -21.99
C PHE A 119 26.19 -7.55 -21.26
N GLU A 120 27.06 -6.83 -21.97
CA GLU A 120 27.87 -5.76 -21.39
C GLU A 120 27.03 -4.52 -21.05
N ARG A 121 25.98 -4.24 -21.84
CA ARG A 121 24.99 -3.19 -21.56
C ARG A 121 24.06 -3.54 -20.39
N MET A 122 24.09 -4.77 -19.89
CA MET A 122 23.28 -5.25 -18.76
C MET A 122 21.77 -5.11 -19.02
N GLU A 123 21.33 -5.25 -20.27
CA GLU A 123 19.91 -5.08 -20.68
C GLU A 123 18.98 -6.15 -20.10
N GLY A 124 19.55 -7.23 -19.56
CA GLY A 124 18.82 -8.31 -18.93
C GLY A 124 18.23 -7.97 -17.57
N LEU A 125 18.66 -6.87 -16.93
CA LEU A 125 18.17 -6.44 -15.62
C LEU A 125 17.14 -5.32 -15.75
N VAL A 126 16.09 -5.40 -14.94
CA VAL A 126 15.05 -4.37 -14.83
C VAL A 126 14.98 -3.87 -13.39
N PRO A 127 15.60 -2.71 -13.08
CA PRO A 127 15.50 -2.10 -11.77
C PRO A 127 14.07 -1.63 -11.46
N VAL A 128 13.53 -2.02 -10.31
CA VAL A 128 12.21 -1.61 -9.82
C VAL A 128 12.28 -1.14 -8.38
N THR A 129 11.37 -0.24 -8.02
CA THR A 129 11.22 0.20 -6.63
C THR A 129 10.39 -0.83 -5.89
N ALA A 130 10.86 -1.29 -4.74
CA ALA A 130 10.12 -2.17 -3.86
C ALA A 130 8.96 -1.42 -3.18
N ASP A 131 7.78 -2.04 -3.15
CA ASP A 131 6.55 -1.42 -2.65
C ASP A 131 6.48 -1.25 -1.13
N PHE A 132 7.49 -1.73 -0.39
CA PHE A 132 7.53 -1.59 1.07
C PHE A 132 7.49 -0.12 1.50
N HIS A 133 8.31 0.74 0.90
CA HIS A 133 8.30 2.17 1.20
C HIS A 133 7.02 2.87 0.73
N CYS A 134 6.40 2.39 -0.34
CA CYS A 134 5.08 2.89 -0.76
C CYS A 134 4.04 2.64 0.36
N SER A 135 4.03 1.43 0.92
CA SER A 135 3.16 1.07 2.04
C SER A 135 3.43 1.89 3.29
N MET A 136 4.71 2.15 3.63
CA MET A 136 5.08 3.04 4.74
C MET A 136 4.56 4.46 4.53
N ASN A 137 4.76 5.01 3.33
CA ASN A 137 4.33 6.37 2.98
C ASN A 137 2.81 6.50 3.03
N PHE A 138 2.08 5.50 2.53
CA PHE A 138 0.62 5.48 2.58
C PHE A 138 0.10 5.50 4.03
N ASN A 139 0.67 4.64 4.89
CA ASN A 139 0.33 4.66 6.32
C ASN A 139 0.66 6.01 6.97
N ASP A 140 1.78 6.65 6.62
CA ASP A 140 2.13 7.95 7.16
C ASP A 140 1.14 9.04 6.75
N VAL A 141 0.59 8.99 5.52
CA VAL A 141 -0.50 9.86 5.07
C VAL A 141 -1.77 9.66 5.92
N ILE A 142 -2.15 8.41 6.20
CA ILE A 142 -3.29 8.08 7.07
C ILE A 142 -3.08 8.71 8.47
N PHE A 143 -1.91 8.50 9.08
CA PHE A 143 -1.62 9.06 10.40
C PHE A 143 -1.60 10.59 10.39
N LYS A 144 -1.01 11.23 9.37
CA LYS A 144 -1.06 12.69 9.21
C LYS A 144 -2.49 13.22 9.15
N ARG A 145 -3.42 12.46 8.56
CA ARG A 145 -4.82 12.85 8.40
C ARG A 145 -5.66 12.62 9.65
N PHE A 146 -5.51 11.45 10.29
CA PHE A 146 -6.44 10.97 11.31
C PHE A 146 -5.87 10.95 12.74
N TYR A 147 -4.56 11.08 12.91
CA TYR A 147 -3.91 11.02 14.22
C TYR A 147 -3.54 12.42 14.73
N SER A 148 -4.25 12.89 15.76
CA SER A 148 -3.89 14.10 16.51
C SER A 148 -3.94 13.87 18.02
N PRO A 149 -2.87 14.19 18.78
CA PRO A 149 -2.92 14.14 20.25
C PRO A 149 -4.00 15.02 20.87
N SER A 150 -4.40 16.10 20.20
CA SER A 150 -5.50 16.96 20.65
C SER A 150 -6.87 16.25 20.62
N SER A 151 -7.01 15.17 19.85
CA SER A 151 -8.25 14.41 19.68
C SER A 151 -8.48 13.33 20.75
N GLN A 152 -7.78 13.41 21.90
CA GLN A 152 -7.88 12.42 22.98
C GLN A 152 -9.30 12.28 23.55
N CYS A 153 -10.05 13.38 23.59
CA CYS A 153 -11.42 13.43 24.07
C CYS A 153 -12.44 13.16 22.95
N ASP A 154 -11.99 13.08 21.69
CA ASP A 154 -12.85 12.78 20.55
C ASP A 154 -13.00 11.26 20.45
N PHE A 155 -14.08 10.72 21.00
CA PHE A 155 -14.37 9.29 20.99
C PHE A 155 -14.33 8.72 19.57
N GLY A 156 -13.61 7.61 19.40
CA GLY A 156 -13.41 6.97 18.09
C GLY A 156 -12.28 7.56 17.23
N SER A 157 -11.63 8.65 17.65
CA SER A 157 -10.44 9.14 16.96
C SER A 157 -9.27 8.15 17.07
N PHE A 158 -8.31 8.20 16.15
CA PHE A 158 -7.13 7.32 16.21
C PHE A 158 -6.37 7.49 17.52
N PHE A 159 -6.22 8.73 18.02
CA PHE A 159 -5.49 8.97 19.26
C PHE A 159 -6.26 8.45 20.48
N HIS A 160 -7.58 8.66 20.50
CA HIS A 160 -8.45 8.11 21.54
C HIS A 160 -8.38 6.58 21.57
N LEU A 161 -8.62 5.92 20.43
CA LEU A 161 -8.60 4.46 20.31
C LEU A 161 -7.25 3.88 20.71
N ARG A 162 -6.15 4.48 20.25
CA ARG A 162 -4.78 4.09 20.62
C ARG A 162 -4.57 4.09 22.13
N ASN A 163 -5.14 5.06 22.84
CA ASN A 163 -5.04 5.13 24.31
C ASN A 163 -5.94 4.09 24.99
N VAL A 164 -7.15 3.86 24.48
CA VAL A 164 -8.08 2.84 25.01
C VAL A 164 -7.48 1.43 24.93
N VAL A 165 -6.84 1.08 23.80
CA VAL A 165 -6.20 -0.23 23.62
C VAL A 165 -4.74 -0.27 24.12
N HIS A 166 -4.28 0.80 24.78
CA HIS A 166 -2.93 0.92 25.33
C HIS A 166 -1.77 0.62 24.35
N ARG A 167 -1.92 0.96 23.06
CA ARG A 167 -0.87 0.79 22.04
C ARG A 167 0.17 1.91 22.10
N THR A 168 1.05 1.86 23.09
CA THR A 168 2.06 2.91 23.37
C THR A 168 3.11 3.05 22.26
N ASN A 169 3.39 1.98 21.52
CA ASN A 169 4.32 1.93 20.39
C ASN A 169 3.76 2.52 19.08
N VAL A 170 2.49 2.91 19.05
CA VAL A 170 1.91 3.66 17.93
C VAL A 170 2.23 5.14 18.13
N THR A 171 2.85 5.74 17.12
CA THR A 171 3.28 7.15 17.13
C THR A 171 2.61 7.94 16.01
N LYS A 172 2.86 9.26 15.95
CA LYS A 172 2.28 10.15 14.94
C LYS A 172 2.79 9.88 13.51
N SER A 173 3.90 9.15 13.36
CA SER A 173 4.44 8.78 12.05
C SER A 173 4.57 7.28 11.94
N ALA A 174 4.19 6.76 10.76
CA ALA A 174 4.37 5.35 10.41
C ALA A 174 5.72 5.09 9.71
N LEU A 175 6.63 6.07 9.71
CA LEU A 175 7.96 5.95 9.11
C LEU A 175 8.95 5.29 10.08
N GLY A 176 10.00 4.67 9.51
CA GLY A 176 11.06 4.00 10.25
C GLY A 176 10.56 2.83 11.10
N ASP A 177 11.09 2.72 12.31
CA ASP A 177 10.90 1.56 13.20
C ASP A 177 9.45 1.39 13.72
N ASN A 178 8.62 2.44 13.59
CA ASN A 178 7.24 2.42 14.05
C ASN A 178 6.26 1.90 13.00
N TYR A 179 6.72 1.53 11.79
CA TYR A 179 5.85 1.09 10.71
C TYR A 179 4.96 -0.09 11.10
N ARG A 180 5.54 -1.16 11.66
CA ARG A 180 4.78 -2.39 11.98
C ARG A 180 3.68 -2.13 13.02
N PRO A 181 3.96 -1.51 14.18
CA PRO A 181 2.92 -1.11 15.14
C PRO A 181 1.82 -0.25 14.52
N CYS A 182 2.18 0.76 13.73
CA CYS A 182 1.24 1.67 13.08
C CYS A 182 0.38 0.95 12.03
N ASN A 183 0.97 0.05 11.24
CA ASN A 183 0.26 -0.73 10.23
C ASN A 183 -0.78 -1.65 10.86
N THR A 184 -0.39 -2.42 11.88
CA THR A 184 -1.34 -3.29 12.60
C THR A 184 -2.43 -2.45 13.28
N PHE A 185 -2.11 -1.27 13.82
CA PHE A 185 -3.12 -0.41 14.42
C PHE A 185 -4.15 0.10 13.40
N ILE A 186 -3.72 0.47 12.18
CA ILE A 186 -4.64 0.84 11.11
C ILE A 186 -5.60 -0.31 10.80
N GLN A 187 -5.08 -1.55 10.73
CA GLN A 187 -5.90 -2.75 10.49
C GLN A 187 -6.92 -2.97 11.62
N ASP A 188 -6.51 -2.92 12.88
CA ASP A 188 -7.42 -3.03 14.03
C ASP A 188 -8.54 -1.99 13.99
N VAL A 189 -8.20 -0.73 13.67
CA VAL A 189 -9.19 0.35 13.60
C VAL A 189 -10.15 0.14 12.43
N LEU A 190 -9.65 -0.33 11.28
CA LEU A 190 -10.49 -0.66 10.12
C LEU A 190 -11.47 -1.78 10.45
N ASP A 191 -10.98 -2.88 11.05
CA ASP A 191 -11.80 -4.02 11.43
C ASP A 191 -12.85 -3.61 12.49
N ALA A 192 -12.44 -2.85 13.51
CA ALA A 192 -13.35 -2.33 14.52
C ALA A 192 -14.43 -1.42 13.91
N SER A 193 -14.08 -0.61 12.91
CA SER A 193 -15.04 0.25 12.20
C SER A 193 -16.05 -0.58 11.40
N ILE A 194 -15.59 -1.62 10.69
CA ILE A 194 -16.47 -2.54 9.96
C ILE A 194 -17.40 -3.28 10.93
N ILE A 195 -16.87 -3.79 12.04
CA ILE A 195 -17.66 -4.44 13.10
C ILE A 195 -18.75 -3.50 13.61
N ALA A 196 -18.41 -2.25 13.92
CA ALA A 196 -19.38 -1.26 14.40
C ALA A 196 -20.49 -1.01 13.38
N VAL A 197 -20.14 -0.91 12.10
CA VAL A 197 -21.10 -0.75 11.00
C VAL A 197 -22.01 -1.97 10.88
N VAL A 198 -21.48 -3.19 11.01
CA VAL A 198 -22.25 -4.44 10.91
C VAL A 198 -23.22 -4.58 12.09
N LEU A 199 -22.76 -4.29 13.31
CA LEU A 199 -23.62 -4.25 14.49
C LEU A 199 -24.79 -3.28 14.28
N HIS A 200 -24.50 -2.08 13.78
CA HIS A 200 -25.51 -1.08 13.48
C HIS A 200 -26.47 -1.53 12.37
N HIS A 201 -25.95 -2.03 11.24
CA HIS A 201 -26.72 -2.43 10.07
C HIS A 201 -27.73 -3.55 10.40
N PHE A 202 -27.30 -4.56 11.15
CA PHE A 202 -28.15 -5.69 11.54
C PHE A 202 -28.87 -5.49 12.88
N SER A 203 -28.73 -4.31 13.50
CA SER A 203 -29.29 -4.01 14.84
C SER A 203 -28.87 -5.03 15.91
N LEU A 204 -27.61 -5.46 15.88
CA LEU A 204 -27.01 -6.38 16.84
C LEU A 204 -26.38 -5.61 18.01
N HIS A 205 -26.38 -6.22 19.19
CA HIS A 205 -25.70 -5.70 20.37
C HIS A 205 -24.27 -6.25 20.50
N THR A 206 -24.05 -7.50 20.08
CA THR A 206 -22.76 -8.19 20.18
C THR A 206 -22.42 -8.98 18.90
N GLN A 207 -21.16 -9.39 18.77
CA GLN A 207 -20.68 -10.22 17.64
C GLN A 207 -21.22 -11.66 17.65
N ASP A 208 -21.81 -12.07 18.78
CA ASP A 208 -22.39 -13.40 18.97
C ASP A 208 -23.90 -13.43 18.71
N ASP A 209 -24.52 -12.27 18.47
CA ASP A 209 -25.94 -12.16 18.19
C ASP A 209 -26.26 -12.67 16.77
N MET A 210 -27.48 -13.19 16.60
CA MET A 210 -28.00 -13.64 15.30
C MET A 210 -28.85 -12.55 14.65
N PRO A 211 -28.57 -12.16 13.39
CA PRO A 211 -29.42 -11.21 12.67
C PRO A 211 -30.83 -11.79 12.44
N VAL A 212 -31.85 -10.98 12.73
CA VAL A 212 -33.26 -11.36 12.48
C VAL A 212 -33.54 -11.55 10.98
N SER A 213 -32.82 -10.81 10.12
CA SER A 213 -32.93 -10.92 8.67
C SER A 213 -32.27 -12.18 8.08
N MET A 214 -31.50 -12.93 8.88
CA MET A 214 -30.81 -14.12 8.40
C MET A 214 -31.78 -15.30 8.26
N PRO A 215 -31.84 -15.96 7.09
CA PRO A 215 -32.61 -17.19 6.91
C PRO A 215 -32.18 -18.27 7.91
N THR A 216 -33.15 -19.05 8.40
CA THR A 216 -32.88 -20.17 9.31
C THR A 216 -32.10 -21.31 8.65
N SER A 217 -32.20 -21.44 7.33
CA SER A 217 -31.46 -22.41 6.52
C SER A 217 -31.35 -21.91 5.08
N PHE A 218 -30.23 -22.23 4.43
CA PHE A 218 -30.02 -22.03 3.00
C PHE A 218 -30.20 -23.36 2.26
N LEU A 219 -30.86 -23.35 1.10
CA LEU A 219 -31.09 -24.53 0.29
C LEU A 219 -29.84 -24.92 -0.53
N SER A 220 -29.00 -23.95 -0.87
CA SER A 220 -27.76 -24.16 -1.62
C SER A 220 -26.64 -23.18 -1.21
N ASN A 221 -25.41 -23.47 -1.64
CA ASN A 221 -24.30 -22.52 -1.49
C ASN A 221 -24.49 -21.26 -2.35
N GLU A 222 -25.22 -21.36 -3.46
CA GLU A 222 -25.52 -20.21 -4.34
C GLU A 222 -26.46 -19.23 -3.64
N GLU A 223 -27.58 -19.72 -3.08
CA GLU A 223 -28.51 -18.87 -2.30
C GLU A 223 -27.81 -18.23 -1.09
N LYS A 224 -26.93 -18.99 -0.45
CA LYS A 224 -26.12 -18.53 0.68
C LYS A 224 -25.15 -17.43 0.26
N GLN A 225 -24.52 -17.56 -0.90
CA GLN A 225 -23.63 -16.56 -1.46
C GLN A 225 -24.40 -15.30 -1.86
N ASP A 226 -25.51 -15.44 -2.57
CA ASP A 226 -26.34 -14.33 -3.03
C ASP A 226 -26.85 -13.48 -1.87
N TRP A 227 -27.41 -14.12 -0.84
CA TRP A 227 -27.88 -13.42 0.35
C TRP A 227 -26.74 -12.68 1.05
N PHE A 228 -25.60 -13.34 1.25
CA PHE A 228 -24.45 -12.74 1.94
C PHE A 228 -23.88 -11.57 1.14
N ASP A 229 -23.69 -11.75 -0.16
CA ASP A 229 -23.19 -10.72 -1.07
C ASP A 229 -24.13 -9.51 -1.09
N GLU A 230 -25.44 -9.72 -1.13
CA GLU A 230 -26.43 -8.64 -1.05
C GLU A 230 -26.28 -7.82 0.24
N GLN A 231 -26.19 -8.48 1.40
CA GLN A 231 -26.05 -7.78 2.67
C GLN A 231 -24.73 -6.99 2.76
N ILE A 232 -23.61 -7.60 2.36
CA ILE A 232 -22.31 -6.93 2.41
C ILE A 232 -22.25 -5.77 1.41
N LEU A 233 -22.85 -5.92 0.22
CA LEU A 233 -22.95 -4.84 -0.75
C LEU A 233 -23.76 -3.66 -0.23
N ASN A 234 -24.89 -3.92 0.46
CA ASN A 234 -25.67 -2.87 1.09
C ASN A 234 -24.85 -2.11 2.14
N ILE A 235 -24.02 -2.80 2.93
CA ILE A 235 -23.09 -2.17 3.87
C ILE A 235 -22.06 -1.31 3.12
N VAL A 236 -21.42 -1.86 2.09
CA VAL A 236 -20.40 -1.14 1.29
C VAL A 236 -20.99 0.12 0.68
N ASP A 237 -22.16 0.03 0.05
CA ASP A 237 -22.79 1.17 -0.62
C ASP A 237 -23.26 2.24 0.37
N THR A 238 -23.75 1.84 1.55
CA THR A 238 -24.32 2.76 2.53
C THR A 238 -23.26 3.48 3.37
N TYR A 239 -22.16 2.81 3.69
CA TYR A 239 -21.20 3.30 4.69
C TYR A 239 -19.79 3.57 4.13
N ILE A 240 -19.42 2.95 3.01
CA ILE A 240 -18.05 3.04 2.47
C ILE A 240 -18.04 3.87 1.18
N LEU A 241 -18.88 3.49 0.21
CA LEU A 241 -18.97 4.14 -1.10
C LEU A 241 -20.06 5.19 -1.17
N ASN A 242 -20.78 5.43 -0.08
CA ASN A 242 -21.75 6.51 0.02
C ASN A 242 -21.02 7.80 -0.34
N GLU A 243 -21.40 8.38 -1.48
CA GLU A 243 -20.65 9.40 -2.21
C GLU A 243 -20.58 10.69 -1.40
N SER A 244 -19.69 10.70 -0.42
CA SER A 244 -19.27 11.91 0.25
C SER A 244 -18.58 12.77 -0.83
N PRO A 245 -18.94 14.06 -0.96
CA PRO A 245 -18.24 14.97 -1.87
C PRO A 245 -16.72 14.95 -1.67
N GLU A 246 -16.27 14.66 -0.45
CA GLU A 246 -14.87 14.50 -0.07
C GLU A 246 -14.22 13.27 -0.70
N PHE A 247 -14.92 12.13 -0.80
CA PHE A 247 -14.41 10.93 -1.47
C PHE A 247 -14.22 11.16 -2.97
N HIS A 248 -15.17 11.86 -3.61
CA HIS A 248 -15.04 12.30 -5.01
C HIS A 248 -13.86 13.27 -5.20
N ASN A 249 -13.70 14.25 -4.31
CA ASN A 249 -12.58 15.19 -4.34
C ASN A 249 -11.22 14.50 -4.12
N MET A 250 -11.18 13.48 -3.25
CA MET A 250 -9.98 12.70 -2.97
C MET A 250 -9.56 11.83 -4.16
N LEU A 251 -10.51 11.18 -4.85
CA LEU A 251 -10.25 10.41 -6.07
C LEU A 251 -9.79 11.30 -7.24
N GLN A 252 -10.21 12.57 -7.27
CA GLN A 252 -9.81 13.55 -8.28
C GLN A 252 -8.48 14.26 -7.95
N GLY A 253 -7.79 13.90 -6.85
CA GLY A 253 -6.55 14.55 -6.43
C GLY A 253 -6.72 15.96 -5.86
N ASN A 254 -7.97 16.38 -5.61
CA ASN A 254 -8.31 17.66 -5.02
C ASN A 254 -8.40 17.53 -3.50
N LEU A 255 -7.27 17.22 -2.86
CA LEU A 255 -7.11 17.54 -1.44
C LEU A 255 -7.09 19.07 -1.35
N GLN A 256 -8.24 19.69 -1.12
CA GLN A 256 -8.26 21.06 -0.63
C GLN A 256 -7.42 21.05 0.65
N SER A 257 -6.32 21.79 0.62
CA SER A 257 -5.59 22.15 1.82
C SER A 257 -6.60 22.59 2.88
N PRO A 258 -6.35 22.29 4.18
CA PRO A 258 -7.20 22.82 5.24
C PRO A 258 -7.42 24.30 4.99
N PRO A 259 -8.64 24.84 5.18
CA PRO A 259 -9.00 26.17 4.74
C PRO A 259 -7.85 27.10 5.09
N GLN A 260 -7.13 27.53 4.06
CA GLN A 260 -6.11 28.54 4.24
C GLN A 260 -6.85 29.69 4.88
N SER A 261 -6.44 30.06 6.09
CA SER A 261 -6.85 31.30 6.72
C SER A 261 -6.92 32.36 5.62
N THR A 262 -8.10 32.90 5.37
CA THR A 262 -8.31 33.98 4.40
C THR A 262 -7.61 35.28 4.82
N ALA A 263 -6.89 35.26 5.95
CA ALA A 263 -5.88 36.26 6.22
C ALA A 263 -4.73 36.09 5.21
N VAL A 264 -4.76 36.93 4.18
CA VAL A 264 -3.58 37.28 3.39
C VAL A 264 -2.42 37.49 4.36
N PRO A 265 -1.31 36.72 4.26
CA PRO A 265 -0.14 36.97 5.08
C PRO A 265 0.29 38.41 4.82
N GLN A 266 0.21 39.26 5.85
CA GLN A 266 0.71 40.62 5.74
C GLN A 266 2.20 40.53 5.41
N PRO A 267 2.69 41.22 4.37
CA PRO A 267 4.10 41.20 4.04
C PRO A 267 4.89 41.66 5.26
N ILE A 268 5.90 40.87 5.66
CA ILE A 268 6.79 41.22 6.76
C ILE A 268 7.56 42.47 6.33
N VAL A 269 7.18 43.62 6.90
CA VAL A 269 7.87 44.88 6.65
C VAL A 269 9.16 44.88 7.46
N CYS A 270 10.27 45.16 6.78
CA CYS A 270 11.57 45.35 7.42
C CYS A 270 11.48 46.52 8.42
N GLN A 271 11.70 46.25 9.72
CA GLN A 271 11.55 47.24 10.80
C GLN A 271 12.77 48.15 10.98
N MET A 272 13.72 48.16 10.04
CA MET A 272 14.88 49.05 10.06
C MET A 272 14.50 50.45 9.57
N PRO A 273 14.81 51.53 10.32
CA PRO A 273 14.59 52.89 9.85
C PRO A 273 15.31 53.14 8.53
N ARG A 274 14.56 53.55 7.49
CA ARG A 274 15.02 53.88 6.12
C ARG A 274 15.32 52.70 5.18
N CYS A 275 14.81 51.49 5.44
CA CYS A 275 14.86 50.41 4.44
C CYS A 275 13.88 50.69 3.29
N SER A 276 14.39 50.82 2.06
CA SER A 276 13.61 51.10 0.84
C SER A 276 13.33 49.86 -0.02
N HIS A 277 13.64 48.66 0.48
CA HIS A 277 13.37 47.43 -0.26
C HIS A 277 11.87 47.10 -0.25
N PRO A 278 11.30 46.73 -1.41
CA PRO A 278 9.91 46.26 -1.48
C PRO A 278 9.77 44.97 -0.67
N PRO A 279 8.59 44.72 -0.06
CA PRO A 279 8.37 43.54 0.75
C PRO A 279 8.60 42.27 -0.07
N PHE A 280 9.24 41.27 0.54
CA PHE A 280 9.43 39.96 -0.07
C PHE A 280 8.05 39.37 -0.40
N LYS A 281 7.82 39.06 -1.66
CA LYS A 281 6.67 38.27 -2.08
C LYS A 281 6.90 36.83 -1.61
N THR A 282 5.94 36.29 -0.86
CA THR A 282 5.84 34.85 -0.61
C THR A 282 5.16 34.18 -1.80
#